data_AF-G9JVM3-F1
#
_entry.id   AF-G9JVM3-F1
#
_cell.length_a   1.000
_cell.length_b   1.000
_cell.length_c   1.000
_cell.angle_alpha   90.00
_cell.angle_beta   90.00
_cell.angle_gamma   90.00
#
_symmetry.space_group_name_H-M   'P 1'
#
loop_
_entity.id
_entity.type
_entity.pdbx_description
1 polymer ?
#
loop_
_entity_poly.entity_id
_entity_poly.type
_entity_poly.pdbx_seq_one_letter_code
_entity_poly.pdbx_strand_id
1 'polypeptide(L)'
;KERLCDMKVLIVLDDVNDVKQLEALANDTTWFGPGSRVIVTTENKEILQRHGIDNTYHVGFPSDEKAIEILCRYAFKQSSPRRGFKYLAKNVTWHCGNLPLGLRVVGSSLHGKNEEEWVSVIRRLETIIDRDIEEVLRVGYESLHENEQSLFLHIAVFFNNKDVDLVKAMLADDNLDITHG
;
A
#
# COMPACT_ATOMS: atom_id res chain seq x y z
N LYS A 1 5.70 29.19 -17.49
CA LYS A 1 6.59 28.58 -18.51
C LYS A 1 8.01 29.17 -18.44
N GLU A 2 8.19 30.49 -18.49
CA GLU A 2 9.52 31.13 -18.64
C GLU A 2 10.49 31.06 -17.44
N ARG A 3 10.04 30.76 -16.21
CA ARG A 3 10.95 30.78 -15.06
C ARG A 3 11.71 29.48 -14.84
N LEU A 4 11.10 28.33 -15.15
CA LEU A 4 11.65 27.02 -14.79
C LEU A 4 12.44 26.38 -15.93
N CYS A 5 12.27 26.84 -17.17
CA CYS A 5 12.89 26.27 -18.36
C CYS A 5 14.43 26.35 -18.37
N ASP A 6 15.02 27.27 -17.61
CA ASP A 6 16.48 27.40 -17.48
C ASP A 6 16.99 26.99 -16.10
N MET A 7 16.11 26.50 -15.23
CA MET A 7 16.44 26.11 -13.85
C MET A 7 16.49 24.59 -13.71
N LYS A 8 17.56 24.09 -13.11
CA LYS A 8 17.62 22.71 -12.64
C LYS A 8 16.75 22.57 -11.39
N VAL A 9 15.66 21.82 -11.47
CA VAL A 9 14.69 21.63 -10.38
C VAL A 9 14.48 20.17 -10.01
N LEU A 10 14.09 19.93 -8.76
CA LEU A 10 13.56 18.65 -8.28
C LEU A 10 12.10 18.89 -7.86
N ILE A 11 11.16 18.20 -8.51
CA ILE A 11 9.73 18.30 -8.23
C ILE A 11 9.23 16.94 -7.75
N VAL A 12 8.42 16.93 -6.70
CA VAL A 12 7.73 15.73 -6.21
C VAL A 12 6.23 15.99 -6.31
N LEU A 13 5.55 15.19 -7.12
CA LEU A 13 4.09 15.16 -7.24
C LEU A 13 3.61 13.94 -6.47
N ASP A 14 3.11 14.19 -5.25
CA ASP A 14 2.65 13.13 -4.37
C ASP A 14 1.16 12.84 -4.59
N ASP A 15 0.78 11.57 -4.54
CA ASP A 15 -0.61 11.09 -4.60
C ASP A 15 -1.39 11.57 -5.85
N VAL A 16 -0.78 11.40 -7.03
CA VAL A 16 -1.43 11.74 -8.30
C VAL A 16 -2.50 10.70 -8.63
N ASN A 17 -3.74 11.14 -8.82
CA ASN A 17 -4.90 10.30 -9.07
C ASN A 17 -5.67 10.63 -10.38
N ASP A 18 -5.27 11.68 -11.11
CA ASP A 18 -5.78 11.99 -12.46
C ASP A 18 -4.62 12.44 -13.38
N VAL A 19 -4.61 11.95 -14.63
CA VAL A 19 -3.66 12.37 -15.67
C VAL A 19 -3.67 13.88 -15.88
N LYS A 20 -4.81 14.55 -15.70
CA LYS A 20 -4.94 16.01 -15.81
C LYS A 20 -4.03 16.76 -14.82
N GLN A 21 -3.73 16.18 -13.66
CA GLN A 21 -2.79 16.78 -12.70
C GLN A 21 -1.38 16.81 -13.29
N LEU A 22 -0.96 15.75 -14.00
CA LEU A 22 0.32 15.71 -14.71
C LEU A 22 0.33 16.68 -15.88
N GLU A 23 -0.74 16.75 -16.67
CA GLU A 23 -0.87 17.72 -17.77
C GLU A 23 -0.85 19.18 -17.26
N ALA A 24 -1.36 19.44 -16.07
CA ALA A 24 -1.34 20.78 -15.49
C ALA A 24 0.03 21.15 -14.89
N LEU A 25 0.75 20.19 -14.31
CA LEU A 25 1.94 20.46 -13.48
C LEU A 25 3.27 20.11 -14.16
N ALA A 26 3.28 19.11 -15.05
CA ALA A 26 4.49 18.54 -15.64
C ALA A 26 4.24 17.89 -17.03
N ASN A 27 3.43 18.51 -17.88
CA ASN A 27 3.04 17.95 -19.19
C ASN A 27 4.22 17.69 -20.13
N ASP A 28 5.26 18.53 -20.07
CA ASP A 28 6.37 18.48 -21.01
C ASP A 28 7.68 18.75 -20.28
N THR A 29 8.68 17.92 -20.55
CA THR A 29 10.03 18.05 -19.97
C THR A 29 10.69 19.39 -20.29
N THR A 30 10.31 20.05 -21.40
CA THR A 30 10.79 21.39 -21.79
C THR A 30 10.35 22.51 -20.84
N TRP A 31 9.43 22.23 -19.92
CA TRP A 31 9.05 23.19 -18.89
C TRP A 31 10.17 23.40 -17.85
N PHE A 32 11.17 22.52 -17.82
CA PHE A 32 12.23 22.49 -16.80
C PHE A 32 13.62 22.51 -17.45
N GLY A 33 14.58 23.11 -16.76
CA GLY A 33 15.96 23.21 -17.25
C GLY A 33 16.72 21.89 -17.23
N PRO A 34 17.85 21.80 -17.97
CA PRO A 34 18.66 20.59 -18.04
C PRO A 34 19.08 20.03 -16.68
N GLY A 35 18.97 18.71 -16.52
CA GLY A 35 19.30 18.01 -15.29
C GLY A 35 18.21 18.01 -14.22
N SER A 36 17.03 18.55 -14.53
CA SER A 36 15.85 18.49 -13.65
C SER A 36 15.32 17.07 -13.48
N ARG A 37 14.59 16.83 -12.40
CA ARG A 37 13.90 15.56 -12.12
C ARG A 37 12.51 15.82 -11.56
N VAL A 38 11.53 15.09 -12.09
CA VAL A 38 10.17 15.04 -11.55
C VAL A 38 9.95 13.62 -11.02
N ILE A 39 9.52 13.50 -9.76
CA ILE A 39 9.15 12.24 -9.12
C ILE A 39 7.64 12.28 -8.94
N VAL A 40 6.96 11.25 -9.40
CA VAL A 40 5.50 11.10 -9.25
C VAL A 40 5.25 9.86 -8.40
N THR A 41 4.40 9.99 -7.38
CA THR A 41 3.85 8.84 -6.65
C THR A 41 2.38 8.70 -7.02
N THR A 42 1.94 7.47 -7.25
CA THR A 42 0.55 7.14 -7.56
C THR A 42 0.33 5.66 -7.26
N GLU A 43 -0.89 5.32 -6.87
CA GLU A 43 -1.34 3.94 -6.74
C GLU A 43 -1.85 3.38 -8.09
N ASN A 44 -2.08 4.24 -9.08
CA ASN A 44 -2.60 3.86 -10.40
C ASN A 44 -1.54 3.97 -11.49
N LYS A 45 -1.01 2.81 -11.91
CA LYS A 45 0.00 2.72 -12.97
C LYS A 45 -0.51 3.19 -14.34
N GLU A 46 -1.81 3.10 -14.61
CA GLU A 46 -2.39 3.53 -15.89
C GLU A 46 -2.20 5.02 -16.13
N ILE A 47 -2.23 5.85 -15.07
CA ILE A 47 -1.98 7.29 -15.16
C ILE A 47 -0.57 7.55 -15.74
N LEU A 48 0.43 6.80 -15.25
CA LEU A 48 1.81 6.91 -15.74
C LEU A 48 1.90 6.49 -17.21
N GLN A 49 1.25 5.39 -17.58
CA GLN A 49 1.23 4.88 -18.96
C GLN A 49 0.55 5.86 -19.93
N ARG A 50 -0.60 6.41 -19.55
CA ARG A 50 -1.35 7.39 -20.35
C ARG A 50 -0.57 8.68 -20.57
N HIS A 51 0.23 9.10 -19.60
CA HIS A 51 1.13 10.26 -19.73
C HIS A 51 2.45 9.91 -20.47
N GLY A 52 2.71 8.64 -20.79
CA GLY A 52 3.95 8.22 -21.46
C GLY A 52 5.18 8.20 -20.56
N ILE A 53 5.01 7.94 -19.26
CA ILE A 53 6.11 7.78 -18.30
C ILE A 53 6.56 6.32 -18.29
N ASP A 54 7.73 6.06 -18.87
CA ASP A 54 8.30 4.70 -18.97
C ASP A 54 9.22 4.32 -17.80
N ASN A 55 9.82 5.32 -17.13
CA ASN A 55 10.72 5.09 -16.00
C ASN A 55 9.95 4.94 -14.68
N THR A 56 9.34 3.77 -14.48
CA THR A 56 8.53 3.46 -13.30
C THR A 56 9.27 2.57 -12.31
N TYR A 57 9.11 2.85 -11.00
CA TYR A 57 9.57 1.98 -9.93
C TYR A 57 8.37 1.50 -9.11
N HIS A 58 8.14 0.18 -9.07
CA HIS A 58 7.13 -0.41 -8.21
C HIS A 58 7.71 -0.63 -6.81
N VAL A 59 7.12 0.03 -5.80
CA VAL A 59 7.54 -0.10 -4.40
C VAL A 59 7.07 -1.45 -3.87
N GLY A 60 8.00 -2.38 -3.70
CA GLY A 60 7.70 -3.69 -3.11
C GLY A 60 7.59 -3.64 -1.58
N PHE A 61 7.06 -4.73 -1.01
CA PHE A 61 7.04 -4.93 0.44
C PHE A 61 8.46 -5.06 1.02
N PRO A 62 8.69 -4.64 2.28
CA PRO A 62 9.95 -4.89 2.97
C PRO A 62 10.20 -6.39 3.15
N SER A 63 11.49 -6.78 3.29
CA SER A 63 11.84 -8.14 3.70
C SER A 63 11.31 -8.45 5.10
N ASP A 64 11.20 -9.73 5.44
CA ASP A 64 10.77 -10.16 6.78
C ASP A 64 11.61 -9.54 7.89
N GLU A 65 12.94 -9.43 7.71
CA GLU A 65 13.81 -8.78 8.70
C GLU A 65 13.47 -7.30 8.86
N LYS A 66 13.18 -6.60 7.76
CA LYS A 66 12.80 -5.18 7.79
C LYS A 66 11.38 -4.96 8.32
N ALA A 67 10.45 -5.86 8.05
CA ALA A 67 9.11 -5.85 8.64
C ALA A 67 9.19 -5.98 10.17
N ILE A 68 9.99 -6.94 10.67
CA ILE A 68 10.22 -7.10 12.11
C ILE A 68 10.87 -5.84 12.70
N GLU A 69 11.86 -5.26 12.02
CA GLU A 69 12.50 -4.02 12.46
C GLU A 69 11.48 -2.87 12.57
N ILE A 70 10.63 -2.68 11.56
CA ILE A 70 9.56 -1.67 11.56
C ILE A 70 8.64 -1.88 12.77
N LEU A 71 8.12 -3.10 12.96
CA LEU A 71 7.27 -3.44 14.09
C LEU A 71 7.94 -3.11 15.43
N CYS A 72 9.21 -3.52 15.61
CA CYS A 72 9.94 -3.32 16.84
C CYS A 72 10.22 -1.84 17.14
N ARG A 73 10.42 -1.01 16.12
CA ARG A 73 10.58 0.44 16.31
C ARG A 73 9.33 1.06 16.93
N TYR A 74 8.14 0.59 16.55
CA TYR A 74 6.89 1.11 17.13
C TYR A 74 6.59 0.49 18.50
N ALA A 75 6.73 -0.83 18.64
CA ALA A 75 6.37 -1.56 19.86
C ALA A 75 7.39 -1.42 20.99
N PHE A 76 8.69 -1.42 20.66
CA PHE A 76 9.78 -1.44 21.66
C PHE A 76 10.66 -0.20 21.64
N LYS A 77 10.50 0.71 20.65
CA LYS A 77 11.37 1.86 20.41
C LYS A 77 12.83 1.47 20.11
N GLN A 78 13.03 0.29 19.53
CA GLN A 78 14.33 -0.25 19.12
C GLN A 78 14.18 -1.14 17.87
N SER A 79 15.28 -1.43 17.16
CA SER A 79 15.23 -2.18 15.88
C SER A 79 15.05 -3.70 16.00
N SER A 80 15.00 -4.25 17.22
CA SER A 80 14.91 -5.70 17.44
C SER A 80 13.93 -6.06 18.55
N PRO A 81 13.36 -7.27 18.54
CA PRO A 81 12.44 -7.69 19.59
C PRO A 81 13.17 -7.89 20.92
N ARG A 82 12.49 -7.63 22.04
CA ARG A 82 12.99 -8.00 23.37
C ARG A 82 13.05 -9.52 23.51
N ARG A 83 13.84 -10.02 24.47
CA ARG A 83 13.89 -11.47 24.80
C ARG A 83 12.47 -11.97 25.10
N GLY A 84 12.09 -13.13 24.54
CA GLY A 84 10.73 -13.68 24.62
C GLY A 84 9.83 -13.31 23.42
N PHE A 85 9.99 -12.11 22.86
CA PHE A 85 9.08 -11.58 21.83
C PHE A 85 9.41 -11.97 20.39
N LYS A 86 10.51 -12.70 20.14
CA LYS A 86 10.96 -13.00 18.76
C LYS A 86 9.91 -13.76 17.95
N TYR A 87 9.24 -14.74 18.55
CA TYR A 87 8.19 -15.51 17.89
C TYR A 87 6.92 -14.67 17.69
N LEU A 88 6.54 -13.89 18.71
CA LEU A 88 5.38 -12.99 18.65
C LEU A 88 5.55 -11.91 17.57
N ALA A 89 6.73 -11.31 17.46
CA ALA A 89 7.04 -10.32 16.42
C ALA A 89 6.91 -10.92 15.02
N LYS A 90 7.42 -12.14 14.80
CA LYS A 90 7.24 -12.86 13.52
C LYS A 90 5.77 -13.14 13.21
N ASN A 91 5.00 -13.52 14.23
CA ASN A 91 3.59 -13.84 14.04
C ASN A 91 2.80 -12.58 13.66
N VAL A 92 3.05 -11.45 14.34
CA VAL A 92 2.45 -10.16 14.00
C VAL A 92 2.82 -9.72 12.58
N THR A 93 4.10 -9.82 12.19
CA THR A 93 4.51 -9.42 10.84
C THR A 93 3.86 -10.26 9.76
N TRP A 94 3.70 -11.56 10.01
CA TRP A 94 2.98 -12.47 9.13
C TRP A 94 1.51 -12.05 8.95
N HIS A 95 0.80 -11.78 10.05
CA HIS A 95 -0.60 -11.31 9.97
C HIS A 95 -0.75 -9.95 9.29
N CYS A 96 0.25 -9.07 9.41
CA CYS A 96 0.24 -7.77 8.74
C CYS A 96 0.67 -7.81 7.26
N GLY A 97 1.02 -8.99 6.72
CA GLY A 97 1.47 -9.15 5.32
C GLY A 97 2.68 -8.29 4.97
N ASN A 98 3.56 -8.01 5.95
CA ASN A 98 4.68 -7.07 5.82
C ASN A 98 4.32 -5.64 5.40
N LEU A 99 3.04 -5.24 5.38
CA LEU A 99 2.61 -3.88 5.04
C LEU A 99 3.13 -2.87 6.09
N PRO A 100 4.02 -1.93 5.74
CA PRO A 100 4.62 -1.02 6.73
C PRO A 100 3.61 -0.24 7.56
N LEU A 101 2.49 0.15 6.96
CA LEU A 101 1.40 0.84 7.65
C LEU A 101 0.74 -0.05 8.72
N GLY A 102 0.37 -1.29 8.38
CA GLY A 102 -0.21 -2.24 9.32
C GLY A 102 0.75 -2.54 10.48
N LEU A 103 2.03 -2.76 10.18
CA LEU A 103 3.08 -2.98 11.18
C LEU A 103 3.24 -1.80 12.14
N ARG A 104 3.10 -0.56 11.64
CA ARG A 104 3.13 0.64 12.48
C ARG A 104 1.95 0.70 13.43
N VAL A 105 0.74 0.48 12.93
CA VAL A 105 -0.50 0.58 13.72
C VAL A 105 -0.49 -0.49 14.82
N VAL A 106 -0.28 -1.75 14.44
CA VAL A 106 -0.23 -2.86 15.39
C VAL A 106 0.97 -2.72 16.33
N GLY A 107 2.14 -2.36 15.83
CA GLY A 107 3.32 -2.13 16.68
C GLY A 107 3.06 -1.06 17.73
N SER A 108 2.34 0.00 17.39
CA SER A 108 2.02 1.08 18.34
C SER A 108 1.03 0.61 19.41
N SER A 109 0.02 -0.20 19.07
CA SER A 109 -0.94 -0.75 20.04
C SER A 109 -0.31 -1.79 20.98
N LEU A 110 0.79 -2.40 20.57
CA LEU A 110 1.60 -3.35 21.34
C LEU A 110 2.61 -2.70 22.30
N HIS A 111 2.76 -1.37 22.24
CA HIS A 111 3.73 -0.65 23.05
C HIS A 111 3.42 -0.78 24.56
N GLY A 112 4.43 -1.17 25.34
CA GLY A 112 4.31 -1.33 26.80
C GLY A 112 3.60 -2.60 27.28
N LYS A 113 3.08 -3.42 26.36
CA LYS A 113 2.37 -4.67 26.68
C LYS A 113 3.32 -5.83 26.99
N ASN A 114 2.88 -6.75 27.85
CA ASN A 114 3.60 -8.00 28.13
C ASN A 114 3.29 -9.10 27.09
N GLU A 115 3.94 -10.27 27.20
CA GLU A 115 3.80 -11.37 26.22
C GLU A 115 2.35 -11.92 26.13
N GLU A 116 1.65 -12.04 27.24
CA GLU A 116 0.26 -12.54 27.27
C GLU A 116 -0.70 -11.56 26.59
N GLU A 117 -0.50 -10.26 26.83
CA GLU A 117 -1.26 -9.20 26.16
C GLU A 117 -0.98 -9.15 24.65
N TRP A 118 0.25 -9.41 24.21
CA TRP A 118 0.58 -9.56 22.79
C TRP A 118 -0.19 -10.71 22.15
N VAL A 119 -0.25 -11.87 22.81
CA VAL A 119 -1.04 -13.02 22.34
C VAL A 119 -2.51 -12.64 22.21
N SER A 120 -3.06 -11.86 23.15
CA SER A 120 -4.45 -11.37 23.06
C SER A 120 -4.67 -10.46 21.84
N VAL A 121 -3.75 -9.54 21.56
CA VAL A 121 -3.84 -8.65 20.38
C VAL A 121 -3.72 -9.46 19.09
N ILE A 122 -2.80 -10.43 19.02
CA ILE A 122 -2.65 -11.31 17.85
C ILE A 122 -3.95 -12.08 17.57
N ARG A 123 -4.57 -12.69 18.59
CA ARG A 123 -5.88 -13.36 18.45
C ARG A 123 -6.98 -12.42 17.97
N ARG A 124 -6.93 -11.15 18.38
CA ARG A 124 -7.85 -10.14 17.86
C ARG A 124 -7.60 -9.85 16.39
N LEU A 125 -6.35 -9.78 15.93
CA LEU A 125 -6.05 -9.59 14.50
C LEU A 125 -6.58 -10.76 13.63
N GLU A 126 -6.65 -11.97 14.18
CA GLU A 126 -7.24 -13.13 13.50
C GLU A 126 -8.77 -13.05 13.37
N THR A 127 -9.43 -12.22 14.17
CA THR A 127 -10.89 -12.22 14.32
C THR A 127 -11.56 -10.87 14.02
N ILE A 128 -10.86 -9.77 14.18
CA ILE A 128 -11.33 -8.39 14.10
C ILE A 128 -10.20 -7.52 13.53
N ILE A 129 -10.44 -6.90 12.36
CA ILE A 129 -9.54 -5.87 11.84
C ILE A 129 -9.64 -4.67 12.78
N ASP A 130 -8.49 -4.14 13.22
CA ASP A 130 -8.44 -2.95 14.07
C ASP A 130 -9.08 -1.75 13.35
N ARG A 131 -9.89 -0.93 14.05
CA ARG A 131 -10.65 0.16 13.41
C ARG A 131 -9.75 1.19 12.74
N ASP A 132 -8.56 1.47 13.28
CA ASP A 132 -7.64 2.44 12.67
C ASP A 132 -7.07 1.89 11.35
N ILE A 133 -6.88 0.57 11.26
CA ILE A 133 -6.47 -0.10 10.02
C ILE A 133 -7.64 -0.15 9.04
N GLU A 134 -8.83 -0.50 9.54
CA GLU A 134 -10.06 -0.52 8.75
C GLU A 134 -10.33 0.86 8.15
N GLU A 135 -10.25 1.94 8.92
CA GLU A 135 -10.51 3.30 8.45
C GLU A 135 -9.55 3.74 7.35
N VAL A 136 -8.25 3.43 7.48
CA VAL A 136 -7.28 3.79 6.42
C VAL A 136 -7.51 2.95 5.15
N LEU A 137 -7.80 1.66 5.27
CA LEU A 137 -8.08 0.80 4.11
C LEU A 137 -9.44 1.08 3.47
N ARG A 138 -10.42 1.56 4.27
CA ARG A 138 -11.79 1.87 3.83
C ARG A 138 -11.79 2.96 2.77
N VAL A 139 -10.92 3.97 2.89
CA VAL A 139 -10.81 5.05 1.89
C VAL A 139 -10.51 4.50 0.51
N GLY A 140 -9.60 3.52 0.41
CA GLY A 140 -9.30 2.85 -0.86
C GLY A 140 -10.51 2.07 -1.39
N TYR A 141 -11.19 1.32 -0.54
CA TYR A 141 -12.39 0.56 -0.92
C TYR A 141 -13.55 1.46 -1.38
N GLU A 142 -13.83 2.53 -0.65
CA GLU A 142 -14.90 3.49 -0.95
C GLU A 142 -14.62 4.30 -2.24
N SER A 143 -13.36 4.36 -2.68
CA SER A 143 -12.97 5.00 -3.95
C SER A 143 -13.27 4.16 -5.19
N LEU A 144 -13.51 2.85 -5.02
CA LEU A 144 -13.82 1.92 -6.11
C LEU A 144 -15.25 2.12 -6.63
N HIS A 145 -15.47 1.80 -7.92
CA HIS A 145 -16.83 1.70 -8.46
C HIS A 145 -17.61 0.53 -7.83
N GLU A 146 -18.96 0.58 -7.84
CA GLU A 146 -19.81 -0.42 -7.18
C GLU A 146 -19.52 -1.87 -7.60
N ASN A 147 -19.20 -2.09 -8.88
CA ASN A 147 -18.84 -3.41 -9.40
C ASN A 147 -17.48 -3.89 -8.88
N GLU A 148 -16.50 -2.97 -8.77
CA GLU A 148 -15.16 -3.26 -8.24
C GLU A 148 -15.20 -3.50 -6.73
N GLN A 149 -16.04 -2.77 -6.00
CA GLN A 149 -16.33 -3.02 -4.58
C GLN A 149 -16.91 -4.42 -4.38
N SER A 150 -17.85 -4.81 -5.24
CA SER A 150 -18.45 -6.15 -5.22
C SER A 150 -17.40 -7.22 -5.53
N LEU A 151 -16.59 -7.03 -6.58
CA LEU A 151 -15.51 -7.93 -6.95
C LEU A 151 -14.48 -8.08 -5.82
N PHE A 152 -14.05 -6.98 -5.21
CA PHE A 152 -13.13 -6.98 -4.07
C PHE A 152 -13.65 -7.85 -2.92
N LEU A 153 -14.93 -7.74 -2.58
CA LEU A 153 -15.54 -8.57 -1.54
C LEU A 153 -15.58 -10.06 -1.93
N HIS A 154 -15.89 -10.38 -3.20
CA HIS A 154 -15.86 -11.77 -3.68
C HIS A 154 -14.45 -12.36 -3.58
N ILE A 155 -13.43 -11.58 -3.98
CA ILE A 155 -12.03 -11.97 -3.84
C ILE A 155 -11.68 -12.17 -2.36
N ALA A 156 -12.00 -11.22 -1.49
CA ALA A 156 -11.65 -11.28 -0.07
C ALA A 156 -12.30 -12.48 0.66
N VAL A 157 -13.56 -12.79 0.34
CA VAL A 157 -14.34 -13.82 1.04
C VAL A 157 -14.15 -15.22 0.45
N PHE A 158 -14.20 -15.35 -0.87
CA PHE A 158 -14.25 -16.66 -1.54
C PHE A 158 -12.96 -17.03 -2.25
N PHE A 159 -12.28 -16.05 -2.84
CA PHE A 159 -11.17 -16.30 -3.75
C PHE A 159 -9.80 -15.83 -3.23
N ASN A 160 -9.69 -15.61 -1.93
CA ASN A 160 -8.45 -15.12 -1.35
C ASN A 160 -7.30 -16.12 -1.59
N ASN A 161 -6.19 -15.63 -2.16
CA ASN A 161 -5.04 -16.43 -2.60
C ASN A 161 -5.36 -17.55 -3.62
N LYS A 162 -6.45 -17.42 -4.39
CA LYS A 162 -6.74 -18.32 -5.52
C LYS A 162 -6.03 -17.85 -6.79
N ASP A 163 -5.83 -18.80 -7.68
CA ASP A 163 -5.24 -18.55 -9.00
C ASP A 163 -6.12 -17.61 -9.83
N VAL A 164 -5.49 -16.64 -10.51
CA VAL A 164 -6.22 -15.57 -11.23
C VAL A 164 -7.03 -16.14 -12.40
N ASP A 165 -6.50 -17.12 -13.13
CA ASP A 165 -7.20 -17.70 -14.28
C ASP A 165 -8.42 -18.50 -13.80
N LEU A 166 -8.30 -19.17 -12.65
CA LEU A 166 -9.43 -19.84 -12.00
C LEU A 166 -10.52 -18.85 -11.58
N VAL A 167 -10.14 -17.74 -10.95
CA VAL A 167 -11.10 -16.70 -10.52
C VAL A 167 -11.81 -16.08 -11.72
N LYS A 168 -11.06 -15.74 -12.78
CA LYS A 168 -11.64 -15.23 -14.03
C LYS A 168 -12.61 -16.21 -14.67
N ALA A 169 -12.29 -17.50 -14.70
CA ALA A 169 -13.18 -18.53 -15.23
C ALA A 169 -14.45 -18.69 -14.39
N MET A 170 -14.35 -18.60 -13.06
CA MET A 170 -15.51 -18.70 -12.15
C MET A 170 -16.43 -17.50 -12.21
N LEU A 171 -15.89 -16.31 -12.49
CA LEU A 171 -16.65 -15.06 -12.59
C LEU A 171 -17.10 -14.74 -14.01
N ALA A 172 -16.74 -15.56 -15.01
CA ALA A 172 -17.07 -15.31 -16.42
C ALA A 172 -18.57 -15.34 -16.75
N ASP A 173 -19.39 -15.99 -15.91
CA ASP A 173 -20.85 -16.05 -16.03
C ASP A 173 -21.58 -14.96 -15.23
N ASP A 174 -20.89 -14.29 -14.29
CA ASP A 174 -21.43 -13.17 -13.54
C ASP A 174 -21.12 -11.87 -14.31
N ASN A 175 -22.11 -10.98 -14.46
CA ASN A 175 -22.01 -9.69 -15.17
C ASN A 175 -21.05 -8.66 -14.51
N LEU A 176 -20.09 -9.13 -13.71
CA LEU A 176 -19.04 -8.33 -13.10
C LEU A 176 -17.93 -8.15 -14.14
N ASP A 177 -17.77 -6.95 -14.66
CA ASP A 177 -16.75 -6.65 -15.66
C ASP A 177 -15.34 -6.82 -15.06
N ILE A 178 -14.72 -7.96 -15.37
CA ILE A 178 -13.40 -8.37 -14.85
C ILE A 178 -12.24 -7.84 -15.71
N THR A 179 -12.52 -6.98 -16.70
CA THR A 179 -11.49 -6.52 -17.66
C THR A 179 -10.49 -5.52 -17.06
N HIS A 180 -10.78 -4.95 -15.89
CA HIS A 180 -9.99 -3.87 -15.29
C HIS A 180 -9.42 -4.18 -13.89
N GLY A 181 -9.61 -5.40 -13.36
CA GLY A 181 -9.11 -5.83 -12.05
C GLY A 181 -7.68 -6.40 -12.05
#